data_AF-A0A8B4BYT2-F1
#
_entry.id   AF-A0A8B4BYT2-F1
#
_cell.length_a   1.000
_cell.length_b   1.000
_cell.length_c   1.000
_cell.angle_alpha   90.00
_cell.angle_beta   90.00
_cell.angle_gamma   90.00
#
_symmetry.space_group_name_H-M   'P 1'
#
loop_
_entity.id
_entity.type
_entity.pdbx_description
1 polymer ?
#
loop_
_entity_poly.entity_id
_entity_poly.type
_entity_poly.pdbx_seq_one_letter_code
_entity_poly.pdbx_strand_id
1 'polypeptide(L)'
;TVPRIVEKELNGWQTSAFLIAFLCTFLLQNTAHFIFNPHRPDLAFDRNENKHHNILKRSLKAGGRRDIFLGARECQGYVEPCVFGEGEGYYDQTEEVYFGTMVHGINYPDETGRNEMEVRLWNPVMKNGVIHFIRPDECKLVRKVAEIEMKAFTKENVKPADELLKEIEGGGES
;
A
#
# COMPACT_ATOMS: atom_id res chain seq x y z
N THR A 1 9.54 -7.09 -18.68
CA THR A 1 8.61 -7.84 -19.56
C THR A 1 7.34 -7.03 -19.71
N VAL A 2 6.86 -6.81 -20.94
CA VAL A 2 5.67 -6.00 -21.24
C VAL A 2 4.46 -6.51 -20.44
N PRO A 3 3.67 -5.66 -19.76
CA PRO A 3 2.45 -6.10 -19.12
C PRO A 3 1.51 -6.63 -20.20
N ARG A 4 1.22 -7.94 -20.15
CA ARG A 4 0.17 -8.53 -20.99
C ARG A 4 -1.16 -8.31 -20.28
N ILE A 5 -2.21 -7.97 -21.00
CA ILE A 5 -3.57 -7.97 -20.45
C ILE A 5 -4.05 -9.42 -20.54
N VAL A 6 -4.33 -10.05 -19.40
CA VAL A 6 -5.02 -11.35 -19.38
C VAL A 6 -6.51 -11.07 -19.24
N GLU A 7 -7.25 -11.49 -20.25
CA GLU A 7 -8.71 -11.52 -20.24
C GLU A 7 -9.13 -12.85 -19.60
N LYS A 8 -9.96 -12.79 -18.55
CA LYS A 8 -10.47 -13.99 -17.86
C LYS A 8 -11.99 -14.02 -17.98
N GLU A 9 -12.51 -14.92 -18.81
CA GLU A 9 -13.94 -15.22 -18.86
C GLU A 9 -14.34 -16.05 -17.63
N LEU A 10 -15.28 -15.53 -16.84
CA LEU A 10 -15.89 -16.25 -15.72
C LEU A 10 -17.21 -16.87 -16.20
N ASN A 11 -17.24 -18.20 -16.31
CA ASN A 11 -18.45 -18.94 -16.67
C ASN A 11 -19.39 -19.03 -15.45
N GLY A 12 -20.32 -18.09 -15.34
CA GLY A 12 -21.38 -18.09 -14.34
C GLY A 12 -22.64 -17.53 -14.95
N TRP A 13 -23.65 -18.38 -15.11
CA TRP A 13 -24.94 -18.06 -15.71
C TRP A 13 -25.54 -16.80 -15.07
N GLN A 14 -25.69 -15.76 -15.88
CA GLN A 14 -26.27 -14.45 -15.57
C GLN A 14 -25.38 -13.47 -14.78
N THR A 15 -24.39 -12.89 -15.46
CA THR A 15 -23.92 -11.53 -15.16
C THR A 15 -23.66 -10.78 -16.47
N SER A 16 -24.27 -9.61 -16.61
CA SER A 16 -23.96 -8.62 -17.63
C SER A 16 -22.45 -8.47 -17.73
N ALA A 17 -21.89 -8.64 -18.92
CA ALA A 17 -20.46 -8.64 -19.16
C ALA A 17 -19.79 -7.38 -18.59
N PHE A 18 -19.05 -7.54 -17.49
CA PHE A 18 -18.06 -6.57 -17.03
C PHE A 18 -16.70 -7.07 -17.49
N LEU A 19 -16.18 -6.48 -18.57
CA LEU A 19 -14.79 -6.69 -18.98
C LEU A 19 -13.89 -5.98 -17.96
N ILE A 20 -13.06 -6.74 -17.26
CA ILE A 20 -12.08 -6.23 -16.28
C ILE A 20 -10.68 -6.51 -16.83
N ALA A 21 -9.91 -5.46 -17.07
CA ALA A 21 -8.53 -5.56 -17.56
C ALA A 21 -7.55 -5.60 -16.39
N PHE A 22 -6.71 -6.63 -16.33
CA PHE A 22 -5.65 -6.78 -15.34
C PHE A 22 -4.27 -6.50 -15.95
N LEU A 23 -3.36 -5.98 -15.12
CA LEU A 23 -1.93 -5.99 -15.41
C LEU A 23 -1.39 -7.39 -15.13
N CYS A 24 -0.70 -8.01 -16.10
CA CYS A 24 -0.08 -9.31 -15.88
C CYS A 24 1.43 -9.26 -15.94
N THR A 25 2.04 -9.97 -15.00
CA THR A 25 3.49 -10.13 -14.86
C THR A 25 4.20 -8.81 -14.61
N PHE A 26 4.27 -8.39 -13.35
CA PHE A 26 5.06 -7.25 -12.94
C PHE A 26 5.89 -7.56 -11.70
N LEU A 27 7.07 -6.94 -11.64
CA LEU A 27 7.97 -6.93 -10.52
C LEU A 27 8.25 -5.47 -10.20
N LEU A 28 8.12 -5.09 -8.94
CA LEU A 28 8.32 -3.72 -8.49
C LEU A 28 9.28 -3.72 -7.31
N GLN A 29 10.20 -2.77 -7.30
CA GLN A 29 11.02 -2.46 -6.14
C GLN A 29 10.43 -1.22 -5.46
N ASN A 30 10.18 -1.32 -4.16
CA ASN A 30 9.60 -0.22 -3.38
C ASN A 30 10.57 0.22 -2.30
N THR A 31 10.76 1.53 -2.17
CA THR A 31 11.40 2.13 -0.99
C THR A 31 10.33 2.81 -0.16
N ALA A 32 10.34 2.52 1.14
CA ALA A 32 9.41 3.12 2.09
C ALA A 32 10.11 3.32 3.43
N HIS A 33 9.60 4.28 4.20
CA HIS A 33 9.98 4.49 5.59
C HIS A 33 8.70 4.68 6.41
N PHE A 34 8.78 4.39 7.70
CA PHE A 34 7.68 4.65 8.62
C PHE A 34 7.91 5.95 9.37
N ILE A 35 6.82 6.63 9.70
CA ILE A 35 6.79 7.75 10.63
C ILE A 35 5.81 7.41 11.75
N PHE A 36 6.09 7.87 12.96
CA PHE A 36 5.15 7.67 14.07
C PHE A 36 3.92 8.54 13.88
N ASN A 37 2.74 7.97 14.11
CA ASN A 37 1.47 8.69 13.96
C ASN A 37 1.33 9.78 15.05
N PRO A 38 1.32 11.08 14.70
CA PRO A 38 1.15 12.15 15.66
C PRO A 38 -0.27 12.23 16.24
N HIS A 39 -1.28 11.73 15.51
CA HIS A 39 -2.69 11.72 15.91
C HIS A 39 -3.02 10.66 16.98
N ARG A 40 -2.05 9.82 17.35
CA ARG A 40 -2.17 8.80 18.39
C ARG A 40 -1.19 9.06 19.54
N PRO A 41 -1.42 10.12 20.36
CA PRO A 41 -0.56 10.41 21.50
C PRO A 41 -0.66 9.32 22.59
N ASP A 42 -1.77 8.57 22.64
CA ASP A 42 -1.98 7.42 23.52
C ASP A 42 -0.93 6.32 23.31
N LEU A 43 -0.36 6.20 22.11
CA LEU A 43 0.68 5.24 21.77
C LEU A 43 2.10 5.81 21.85
N ALA A 44 2.28 6.98 22.49
CA ALA A 44 3.60 7.59 22.62
C ALA A 44 4.63 6.68 23.32
N PHE A 45 4.17 5.81 24.24
CA PHE A 45 5.01 4.85 24.94
C PHE A 45 5.57 3.74 24.02
N ASP A 46 4.93 3.47 22.87
CA ASP A 46 5.35 2.43 21.92
C ASP A 46 6.17 3.00 20.74
N ARG A 47 6.57 4.28 20.81
CA ARG A 47 7.40 4.94 19.78
C ARG A 47 8.88 4.54 19.90
N ASN A 48 9.17 3.26 19.73
CA ASN A 48 10.52 2.71 19.75
C ASN A 48 10.96 2.31 18.34
N GLU A 49 11.84 3.11 17.73
CA GLU A 49 12.32 2.89 16.36
C GLU A 49 12.99 1.53 16.19
N ASN A 50 13.91 1.16 17.09
CA ASN A 50 14.64 -0.11 17.03
C ASN A 50 13.69 -1.31 17.07
N LYS A 51 12.64 -1.23 17.91
CA LYS A 51 11.61 -2.27 18.00
C LYS A 51 10.87 -2.44 16.67
N HIS A 52 10.30 -1.35 16.15
CA HIS A 52 9.50 -1.40 14.92
C HIS A 52 10.35 -1.73 13.69
N HIS A 53 11.56 -1.18 13.59
CA HIS A 53 12.50 -1.46 12.51
C HIS A 53 12.89 -2.95 12.46
N ASN A 54 13.26 -3.53 13.61
CA ASN A 54 13.65 -4.93 13.67
C ASN A 54 12.48 -5.87 13.38
N ILE A 55 11.27 -5.56 13.87
CA ILE A 55 10.05 -6.31 13.54
C ILE A 55 9.78 -6.24 12.04
N LEU A 56 9.81 -5.05 11.44
CA LEU A 56 9.59 -4.85 10.00
C LEU A 56 10.61 -5.66 9.17
N LYS A 57 11.88 -5.60 9.54
CA LYS A 57 12.96 -6.34 8.85
C LYS A 57 12.78 -7.85 8.94
N ARG A 58 12.37 -8.37 10.10
CA ARG A 58 12.07 -9.80 10.27
C ARG A 58 10.85 -10.22 9.47
N SER A 59 9.77 -9.44 9.53
CA SER A 59 8.56 -9.69 8.76
C SER A 59 8.79 -9.66 7.26
N LEU A 60 9.60 -8.72 6.76
CA LEU A 60 9.95 -8.66 5.33
C LEU A 60 10.74 -9.90 4.88
N LYS A 61 11.69 -10.37 5.70
CA LYS A 61 12.43 -11.61 5.42
C LYS A 61 11.54 -12.85 5.40
N ALA A 62 10.42 -12.84 6.14
CA ALA A 62 9.45 -13.93 6.17
C ALA A 62 8.36 -13.83 5.09
N GLY A 63 8.45 -12.85 4.17
CA GLY A 63 7.45 -12.65 3.11
C GLY A 63 6.22 -11.82 3.51
N GLY A 64 6.29 -11.13 4.65
CA GLY A 64 5.18 -10.36 5.22
C GLY A 64 4.47 -11.10 6.37
N ARG A 65 3.55 -10.40 7.05
CA ARG A 65 2.73 -10.97 8.15
C ARG A 65 1.33 -11.36 7.70
N ARG A 66 0.96 -10.99 6.48
CA ARG A 66 -0.36 -11.16 5.89
C ARG A 66 -0.18 -11.41 4.40
N ASP A 67 -1.21 -12.03 3.80
CA ASP A 67 -1.29 -12.19 2.36
C ASP A 67 -1.17 -10.84 1.66
N ILE A 68 -0.39 -10.82 0.58
CA ILE A 68 -0.13 -9.63 -0.24
C ILE A 68 -1.07 -9.67 -1.43
N PHE A 69 -1.84 -8.59 -1.60
CA PHE A 69 -2.76 -8.42 -2.71
C PHE A 69 -2.37 -7.22 -3.56
N LEU A 70 -2.54 -7.37 -4.86
CA LEU A 70 -2.19 -6.38 -5.88
C LEU A 70 -3.47 -5.74 -6.41
N GLY A 71 -4.06 -4.84 -5.62
CA GLY A 71 -5.27 -4.09 -5.97
C GLY A 71 -6.59 -4.86 -5.80
N ALA A 72 -6.60 -6.18 -6.02
CA ALA A 72 -7.79 -7.03 -5.91
C ALA A 72 -7.48 -8.36 -5.19
N ARG A 73 -8.51 -9.01 -4.61
CA ARG A 73 -8.35 -10.23 -3.79
C ARG A 73 -7.89 -11.44 -4.61
N GLU A 74 -8.27 -11.48 -5.87
CA GLU A 74 -7.88 -12.48 -6.86
C GLU A 74 -6.43 -12.30 -7.37
N CYS A 75 -5.79 -11.15 -7.09
CA CYS A 75 -4.42 -10.85 -7.50
C CYS A 75 -3.46 -11.01 -6.32
N GLN A 76 -3.22 -12.26 -5.91
CA GLN A 76 -2.23 -12.57 -4.87
C GLN A 76 -0.80 -12.42 -5.39
N GLY A 77 0.07 -11.91 -4.53
CA GLY A 77 1.51 -11.76 -4.79
C GLY A 77 2.34 -12.15 -3.56
N TYR A 78 3.65 -11.93 -3.65
CA TYR A 78 4.58 -12.10 -2.54
C TYR A 78 5.54 -10.91 -2.47
N VAL A 79 6.26 -10.77 -1.37
CA VAL A 79 7.29 -9.74 -1.18
C VAL A 79 8.58 -10.39 -0.70
N GLU A 80 9.71 -9.82 -1.09
CA GLU A 80 11.03 -10.25 -0.66
C GLU A 80 11.92 -9.04 -0.40
N PRO A 81 12.92 -9.15 0.50
CA PRO A 81 13.90 -8.09 0.67
C PRO A 81 14.76 -7.95 -0.59
N CYS A 82 14.87 -6.74 -1.11
CA CYS A 82 15.62 -6.41 -2.32
C CYS A 82 16.38 -5.09 -2.13
N VAL A 83 17.54 -4.94 -2.78
CA VAL A 83 18.25 -3.66 -2.84
C VAL A 83 17.63 -2.83 -3.96
N PHE A 84 17.20 -1.61 -3.63
CA PHE A 84 16.56 -0.74 -4.60
C PHE A 84 17.54 -0.33 -5.71
N GLY A 85 17.11 -0.44 -6.97
CA GLY A 85 17.92 -0.18 -8.15
C GLY A 85 18.86 -1.33 -8.52
N GLU A 86 18.72 -2.50 -7.89
CA GLU A 86 19.50 -3.68 -8.27
C GLU A 86 18.86 -4.41 -9.45
N GLY A 87 19.69 -4.82 -10.42
CA GLY A 87 19.26 -5.50 -11.64
C GLY A 87 18.82 -4.55 -12.75
N GLU A 88 18.51 -5.11 -13.92
CA GLU A 88 18.04 -4.35 -15.08
C GLU A 88 16.52 -4.23 -15.07
N GLY A 89 16.02 -2.99 -15.08
CA GLY A 89 14.62 -2.66 -15.26
C GLY A 89 14.28 -2.43 -16.73
N TYR A 90 13.04 -2.76 -17.10
CA TYR A 90 12.57 -2.57 -18.49
C TYR A 90 12.53 -1.09 -18.90
N TYR A 91 12.33 -0.19 -17.94
CA TYR A 91 12.14 1.24 -18.17
C TYR A 91 13.39 2.09 -17.86
N ASP A 92 14.54 1.48 -17.58
CA ASP A 92 15.75 2.20 -17.14
C ASP A 92 16.24 3.23 -18.18
N GLN A 93 16.09 2.88 -19.46
CA GLN A 93 16.46 3.72 -20.60
C GLN A 93 15.32 4.65 -21.08
N THR A 94 14.17 4.61 -20.42
CA THR A 94 13.04 5.48 -20.76
C THR A 94 13.18 6.80 -20.01
N GLU A 95 13.37 7.91 -20.73
CA GLU A 95 13.57 9.23 -20.11
C GLU A 95 12.40 9.63 -19.22
N GLU A 96 11.20 9.77 -19.79
CA GLU A 96 9.99 10.15 -19.05
C GLU A 96 8.74 9.45 -19.59
N VAL A 97 7.87 9.01 -18.69
CA VAL A 97 6.52 8.51 -19.01
C VAL A 97 5.50 9.25 -18.14
N TYR A 98 4.52 9.84 -18.81
CA TYR A 98 3.42 10.56 -18.18
C TYR A 98 2.19 9.65 -18.08
N PHE A 99 1.72 9.39 -16.86
CA PHE A 99 0.55 8.53 -16.63
C PHE A 99 -0.79 9.29 -16.58
N GLY A 100 -0.75 10.62 -16.75
CA GLY A 100 -1.93 11.47 -16.60
C GLY A 100 -2.33 11.63 -15.13
N THR A 101 -3.62 11.84 -14.86
CA THR A 101 -4.13 12.04 -13.49
C THR A 101 -4.44 10.70 -12.85
N MET A 102 -3.79 10.42 -11.72
CA MET A 102 -4.01 9.21 -10.93
C MET A 102 -4.44 9.56 -9.50
N VAL A 103 -5.06 8.60 -8.82
CA VAL A 103 -5.35 8.70 -7.39
C VAL A 103 -4.05 8.52 -6.62
N HIS A 104 -3.75 9.46 -5.72
CA HIS A 104 -2.62 9.39 -4.78
C HIS A 104 -3.01 8.64 -3.51
N GLY A 105 -4.18 8.97 -2.97
CA GLY A 105 -4.72 8.31 -1.78
C GLY A 105 -6.00 8.98 -1.29
N ILE A 106 -6.56 8.44 -0.22
CA ILE A 106 -7.77 8.95 0.41
C ILE A 106 -7.37 9.56 1.75
N ASN A 107 -7.88 10.74 2.07
CA ASN A 107 -7.84 11.33 3.39
C ASN A 107 -9.04 10.82 4.17
N TYR A 108 -8.77 10.17 5.29
CA TYR A 108 -9.82 9.74 6.20
C TYR A 108 -10.04 10.80 7.31
N PRO A 109 -11.25 10.86 7.89
CA PRO A 109 -11.57 11.82 8.94
C PRO A 109 -10.66 11.77 10.17
N ASP A 110 -10.17 10.60 10.53
CA ASP A 110 -9.28 10.35 11.67
C ASP A 110 -7.85 10.89 11.46
N GLU A 111 -7.41 10.99 10.20
CA GLU A 111 -6.10 11.53 9.85
C GLU A 111 -6.13 13.06 9.69
N THR A 112 -7.27 13.63 9.30
CA THR A 112 -7.40 15.07 9.03
C THR A 112 -8.12 15.86 10.12
N GLY A 113 -8.83 15.18 11.02
CA GLY A 113 -9.68 15.81 12.05
C GLY A 113 -10.93 16.49 11.51
N ARG A 114 -11.30 16.25 10.24
CA ARG A 114 -12.49 16.79 9.57
C ARG A 114 -13.44 15.64 9.23
N ASN A 115 -14.75 15.80 9.42
CA ASN A 115 -15.77 14.78 9.12
C ASN A 115 -16.04 14.62 7.61
N GLU A 116 -14.99 14.55 6.81
CA GLU A 116 -15.06 14.52 5.35
C GLU A 116 -14.04 13.51 4.81
N MET A 117 -14.46 12.74 3.82
CA MET A 117 -13.57 11.89 3.04
C MET A 117 -13.16 12.63 1.78
N GLU A 118 -11.85 12.79 1.60
CA GLU A 118 -11.29 13.47 0.43
C GLU A 118 -10.41 12.51 -0.37
N VAL A 119 -10.48 12.58 -1.69
CA VAL A 119 -9.56 11.89 -2.58
C VAL A 119 -8.49 12.87 -3.05
N ARG A 120 -7.22 12.49 -2.86
CA ARG A 120 -6.05 13.18 -3.39
C ARG A 120 -5.76 12.64 -4.79
N LEU A 121 -5.67 13.54 -5.75
CA LEU A 121 -5.26 13.27 -7.12
C LEU A 121 -3.88 13.89 -7.36
N TRP A 122 -3.10 13.26 -8.23
CA TRP A 122 -1.79 13.76 -8.62
C TRP A 122 -1.44 13.31 -10.04
N ASN A 123 -0.34 13.84 -10.57
CA ASN A 123 0.15 13.51 -11.91
C ASN A 123 1.53 12.83 -11.80
N PRO A 124 1.57 11.49 -11.67
CA PRO A 124 2.84 10.77 -11.62
C PRO A 124 3.59 10.86 -12.94
N VAL A 125 4.90 11.07 -12.82
CA VAL A 125 5.87 10.96 -13.91
C VAL A 125 6.88 9.90 -13.52
N MET A 126 7.05 8.88 -14.36
CA MET A 126 8.14 7.92 -14.22
C MET A 126 9.34 8.41 -15.01
N LYS A 127 10.52 8.41 -14.38
CA LYS A 127 11.78 8.72 -15.04
C LYS A 127 12.74 7.57 -14.84
N ASN A 128 13.32 7.04 -15.92
CA ASN A 128 14.26 5.93 -15.86
C ASN A 128 13.70 4.74 -15.05
N GLY A 129 12.42 4.42 -15.23
CA GLY A 129 11.74 3.34 -14.51
C GLY A 129 11.35 3.63 -13.06
N VAL A 130 11.65 4.83 -12.53
CA VAL A 130 11.38 5.20 -11.14
C VAL A 130 10.26 6.23 -11.05
N ILE A 131 9.29 5.98 -10.18
CA ILE A 131 8.23 6.93 -9.81
C ILE A 131 8.54 7.47 -8.42
N HIS A 132 8.75 8.78 -8.30
CA HIS A 132 8.87 9.46 -7.02
C HIS A 132 7.51 9.96 -6.55
N PHE A 133 6.97 9.33 -5.51
CA PHE A 133 5.72 9.76 -4.89
C PHE A 133 5.94 11.08 -4.15
N ILE A 134 5.08 12.06 -4.44
CA ILE A 134 4.98 13.29 -3.64
C ILE A 134 4.40 12.96 -2.27
N ARG A 135 4.71 13.79 -1.28
CA ARG A 135 4.12 13.61 0.03
C ARG A 135 2.61 13.90 -0.01
N PRO A 136 1.84 13.30 0.90
CA PRO A 136 0.40 13.49 0.87
C PRO A 136 -0.06 14.94 1.12
N ASP A 137 0.76 15.76 1.78
CA ASP A 137 0.59 17.21 2.00
C ASP A 137 0.96 18.08 0.78
N GLU A 138 1.69 17.52 -0.20
CA GLU A 138 2.08 18.22 -1.44
C GLU A 138 1.04 18.04 -2.56
N CYS A 139 0.03 17.20 -2.35
CA CYS A 139 -1.06 16.96 -3.30
C CYS A 139 -1.94 18.20 -3.46
N LYS A 140 -1.86 18.86 -4.63
CA LYS A 140 -2.62 20.08 -4.95
C LYS A 140 -4.07 19.83 -5.33
N LEU A 141 -4.38 18.64 -5.86
CA LEU A 141 -5.71 18.29 -6.34
C LEU A 141 -6.40 17.42 -5.29
N VAL A 142 -7.22 18.04 -4.44
CA VAL A 142 -7.98 17.34 -3.40
C VAL A 142 -9.47 17.55 -3.68
N ARG A 143 -10.23 16.45 -3.74
CA ARG A 143 -11.68 16.47 -3.98
C ARG A 143 -12.41 15.81 -2.83
N LYS A 144 -13.37 16.51 -2.23
CA LYS A 144 -14.32 15.93 -1.28
C LYS A 144 -15.22 14.93 -2.02
N VAL A 145 -15.33 13.71 -1.48
CA VAL A 145 -16.13 12.62 -2.05
C VAL A 145 -17.39 12.36 -1.24
N ALA A 146 -17.29 12.38 0.09
CA ALA A 146 -18.43 12.12 0.98
C ALA A 146 -18.24 12.76 2.36
N GLU A 147 -19.34 13.02 3.06
CA GLU A 147 -19.33 13.34 4.50
C GLU A 147 -19.44 12.03 5.28
N ILE A 148 -18.44 11.75 6.11
CA ILE A 148 -18.37 10.53 6.93
C ILE A 148 -17.93 10.94 8.33
N GLU A 149 -18.70 10.50 9.35
CA GLU A 149 -18.34 10.71 10.75
C GLU A 149 -17.12 9.85 11.14
N MET A 150 -16.23 10.42 11.96
CA MET A 150 -15.05 9.73 12.46
C MET A 150 -15.40 8.40 13.15
N LYS A 151 -14.79 7.29 12.70
CA LYS A 151 -14.88 6.01 13.39
C LYS A 151 -13.92 6.03 14.59
N ALA A 152 -14.45 5.89 15.81
CA ALA A 152 -13.63 5.85 17.01
C ALA A 152 -12.82 4.54 17.08
N PHE A 153 -11.50 4.64 17.12
CA PHE A 153 -10.62 3.50 17.38
C PHE A 153 -10.46 3.29 18.90
N THR A 154 -11.26 2.38 19.46
CA THR A 154 -11.15 1.95 20.87
C THR A 154 -10.08 0.87 21.04
N LYS A 155 -9.71 0.57 22.30
CA LYS A 155 -8.75 -0.51 22.66
C LYS A 155 -9.16 -1.88 22.11
N GLU A 156 -10.44 -2.09 21.79
CA GLU A 156 -10.90 -3.34 21.17
C GLU A 156 -10.38 -3.53 19.72
N ASN A 157 -10.02 -2.45 19.01
CA ASN A 157 -9.69 -2.47 17.58
C ASN A 157 -8.21 -2.19 17.28
N VAL A 158 -7.35 -2.06 18.31
CA VAL A 158 -5.93 -1.72 18.17
C VAL A 158 -5.09 -2.76 18.91
N LYS A 159 -4.28 -3.53 18.17
CA LYS A 159 -3.36 -4.51 18.75
C LYS A 159 -1.94 -3.93 18.89
N PRO A 160 -1.29 -4.01 20.07
CA PRO A 160 0.11 -3.66 20.24
C PRO A 160 1.03 -4.52 19.37
N ALA A 161 2.18 -3.96 18.97
CA ALA A 161 3.15 -4.67 18.14
C ALA A 161 3.69 -5.96 18.80
N ASP A 162 3.80 -5.98 20.14
CA ASP A 162 4.29 -7.13 20.91
C ASP A 162 3.31 -8.29 20.96
N GLU A 163 2.01 -8.01 21.12
CA GLU A 163 0.98 -9.05 21.12
C GLU A 163 0.90 -9.74 19.76
N LEU A 164 0.96 -8.94 18.69
CA LEU A 164 0.98 -9.48 17.33
C LEU A 164 2.28 -10.26 17.03
N LEU A 165 3.40 -9.98 17.73
CA LEU A 165 4.64 -10.76 17.60
C LEU A 165 4.49 -12.14 18.25
N LYS A 166 3.92 -12.20 19.46
CA LYS A 166 3.68 -13.46 20.18
C LYS A 166 2.72 -14.40 19.45
N GLU A 167 1.68 -13.88 18.81
CA GLU A 167 0.76 -14.67 17.97
C GLU A 167 1.49 -15.41 16.83
N ILE A 168 2.56 -14.81 16.29
CA ILE A 168 3.34 -15.40 15.18
C ILE A 168 4.36 -16.41 15.69
N GLU A 169 5.02 -16.11 16.81
CA GLU A 169 6.00 -17.01 17.41
C GLU A 169 5.33 -18.27 18.01
N GLY A 170 4.06 -18.17 18.46
CA GLY A 170 3.28 -19.30 18.96
C GLY A 170 2.57 -20.13 17.88
N GLY A 171 2.50 -19.67 16.63
CA GLY A 171 1.86 -20.37 15.51
C GLY A 171 2.78 -21.36 14.76
N GLY A 172 4.00 -21.58 15.25
CA GLY A 172 5.00 -22.47 14.66
C GLY A 172 4.98 -23.92 15.16
N GLU A 173 4.07 -24.28 16.06
CA GLU A 173 3.85 -25.67 16.50
C GLU A 173 2.46 -26.16 16.06
N SER A 174 2.38 -26.65 14.81
CA SER A 174 1.36 -27.63 14.37
C SER A 174 1.81 -28.30 13.09
#